data_AF-A0A355FAC1-F1
#
_entry.id   AF-A0A355FAC1-F1
#
_cell.length_a   1.000
_cell.length_b   1.000
_cell.length_c   1.000
_cell.angle_alpha   90.00
_cell.angle_beta   90.00
_cell.angle_gamma   90.00
#
_symmetry.space_group_name_H-M   'P 1'
#
loop_
_entity.id
_entity.type
_entity.pdbx_description
1 polymer ?
#
loop_
_entity_poly.entity_id
_entity_poly.type
_entity_poly.pdbx_seq_one_letter_code
_entity_poly.pdbx_strand_id
1 'polypeptide(L)'
;DCVRTAIRQGAAAVTCLYRRDRANMPGSAREVRHAEEEGVRFSWLTQPLALLGDGHVRAVRAGRLRLGPRDASGRQAPVPLPGTDFELP
;
A
#
# COMPACT_ATOMS: atom_id res chain seq x y z
N ASP A 1 3.60 10.32 -6.72
CA ASP A 1 4.66 10.52 -7.74
C ASP A 1 5.35 9.25 -8.18
N CYS A 2 6.13 8.57 -7.33
CA CYS A 2 6.90 7.37 -7.71
C CYS A 2 6.10 6.32 -8.48
N VAL A 3 4.86 6.06 -8.06
CA VAL A 3 3.98 5.06 -8.69
C VAL A 3 3.61 5.39 -10.13
N ARG A 4 3.33 6.67 -10.43
CA ARG A 4 2.99 7.13 -11.79
C ARG A 4 4.23 7.19 -12.66
N THR A 5 5.36 7.63 -12.11
CA THR A 5 6.64 7.61 -12.83
C THR A 5 7.03 6.20 -13.24
N ALA A 6 6.87 5.21 -12.35
CA ALA A 6 7.17 3.81 -12.67
C ALA A 6 6.29 3.27 -13.82
N ILE A 7 4.98 3.56 -13.80
CA ILE A 7 4.08 3.22 -14.92
C ILE A 7 4.58 3.85 -16.23
N ARG A 8 4.90 5.14 -16.22
CA ARG A 8 5.36 5.88 -17.41
C ARG A 8 6.72 5.41 -17.93
N GLN A 9 7.54 4.79 -17.07
CA GLN A 9 8.79 4.13 -17.43
C GLN A 9 8.59 2.70 -17.95
N GLY A 10 7.34 2.23 -18.10
CA GLY A 10 7.02 0.93 -18.69
C GLY A 10 6.96 -0.22 -17.69
N ALA A 11 6.82 0.05 -16.39
CA ALA A 11 6.59 -1.01 -15.41
C ALA A 11 5.32 -1.80 -15.77
N ALA A 12 5.44 -3.13 -15.88
CA ALA A 12 4.32 -4.00 -16.25
C ALA A 12 3.14 -3.94 -15.26
N ALA A 13 3.44 -3.69 -13.98
CA ALA A 13 2.46 -3.39 -12.97
C ALA A 13 3.07 -2.59 -11.83
N VAL A 14 2.26 -1.75 -11.17
CA VAL A 14 2.68 -0.99 -10.00
C VAL A 14 1.62 -1.11 -8.90
N THR A 15 2.04 -1.53 -7.71
CA THR A 15 1.18 -1.64 -6.54
C THR A 15 1.72 -0.77 -5.40
N CYS A 16 0.88 0.10 -4.85
CA CYS A 16 1.19 0.88 -3.65
C CYS A 16 0.62 0.18 -2.42
N LEU A 17 1.49 -0.33 -1.54
CA LEU A 17 1.09 -0.78 -0.22
C LEU A 17 0.88 0.41 0.70
N TYR A 18 -0.32 0.51 1.28
CA TYR A 18 -0.64 1.61 2.18
C TYR A 18 -1.27 1.13 3.47
N ARG A 19 -0.69 1.54 4.61
CA ARG A 19 -1.07 1.04 5.94
C ARG A 19 -2.39 1.58 6.49
N ARG A 20 -3.03 2.54 5.81
CA ARG A 20 -4.33 3.11 6.17
C ARG A 20 -5.34 2.86 5.05
N ASP A 21 -6.59 3.24 5.29
CA ASP A 21 -7.61 3.25 4.24
C ASP A 21 -7.48 4.50 3.34
N ARG A 22 -8.31 4.55 2.30
CA ARG A 22 -8.35 5.63 1.32
C ARG A 22 -8.78 6.97 1.94
N ALA A 23 -9.71 6.95 2.90
CA ALA A 23 -10.23 8.16 3.54
C ALA A 23 -9.19 8.84 4.45
N ASN A 24 -8.24 8.08 4.98
CA ASN A 24 -7.17 8.57 5.84
C ASN A 24 -5.83 8.77 5.08
N MET A 25 -5.84 8.73 3.74
CA MET A 25 -4.67 9.06 2.94
C MET A 25 -4.47 10.59 2.94
N PRO A 26 -3.29 11.11 3.35
CA PRO A 26 -3.05 12.55 3.45
C PRO A 26 -2.79 13.21 2.09
N GLY A 27 -2.51 12.41 1.05
CA GLY A 27 -2.32 12.92 -0.31
C GLY A 27 -3.62 13.45 -0.92
N SER A 28 -3.49 14.25 -1.97
CA SER A 28 -4.66 14.80 -2.66
C SER A 28 -5.51 13.67 -3.25
N ALA A 29 -6.83 13.67 -2.95
CA ALA A 29 -7.76 12.70 -3.55
C ALA A 29 -7.71 12.71 -5.09
N ARG A 30 -7.43 13.88 -5.68
CA ARG A 30 -7.24 14.03 -7.13
C ARG A 30 -5.99 13.30 -7.63
N GLU A 31 -4.89 13.39 -6.89
CA GLU A 31 -3.64 12.69 -7.26
C GLU A 31 -3.78 11.17 -7.12
N VAL A 32 -4.49 10.70 -6.09
CA VAL A 32 -4.82 9.28 -5.93
C VAL A 32 -5.64 8.80 -7.12
N ARG A 33 -6.68 9.56 -7.50
CA ARG A 33 -7.51 9.24 -8.65
C ARG A 33 -6.71 9.18 -9.95
N HIS A 34 -5.86 10.18 -10.20
CA HIS A 34 -4.99 10.18 -11.38
C HIS A 34 -4.03 8.98 -11.40
N ALA A 35 -3.53 8.55 -10.24
CA ALA A 35 -2.70 7.35 -10.15
C ALA A 35 -3.50 6.08 -10.46
N GLU A 36 -4.71 5.95 -9.91
CA GLU A 36 -5.64 4.84 -10.22
C GLU A 36 -5.99 4.81 -11.71
N GLU A 37 -6.25 5.97 -12.34
CA GLU A 37 -6.53 6.11 -13.78
C GLU A 37 -5.33 5.73 -14.66
N GLU A 38 -4.10 5.99 -14.21
CA GLU A 38 -2.87 5.52 -14.86
C GLU A 38 -2.59 4.03 -14.60
N GLY A 39 -3.45 3.31 -13.86
CA GLY A 39 -3.34 1.86 -13.66
C GLY A 39 -2.58 1.44 -12.38
N VAL A 40 -2.27 2.38 -11.49
CA VAL A 40 -1.69 2.05 -10.18
C VAL A 40 -2.71 1.33 -9.33
N ARG A 41 -2.32 0.18 -8.75
CA ARG A 41 -3.14 -0.55 -7.79
C ARG A 41 -2.80 -0.13 -6.37
N PHE A 42 -3.80 0.22 -5.57
CA PHE A 42 -3.59 0.49 -4.14
C PHE A 42 -4.02 -0.73 -3.32
N SER A 43 -3.09 -1.27 -2.53
CA SER A 43 -3.41 -2.23 -1.48
C SER A 43 -3.53 -1.48 -0.16
N TRP A 44 -4.74 -1.00 0.11
CA TRP A 44 -5.11 -0.34 1.36
C TRP A 44 -4.98 -1.30 2.55
N LEU A 45 -4.86 -0.72 3.75
CA LEU A 45 -4.72 -1.46 5.01
C LEU A 45 -3.70 -2.61 4.91
N THR A 46 -2.54 -2.32 4.32
CA THR A 46 -1.50 -3.31 4.08
C THR A 46 -0.14 -2.72 4.47
N GLN A 47 0.71 -3.53 5.11
CA GLN A 47 2.09 -3.18 5.39
C GLN A 47 3.05 -4.25 4.87
N PRO A 48 4.26 -3.86 4.42
CA PRO A 48 5.33 -4.81 4.16
C PRO A 48 5.82 -5.42 5.47
N LEU A 49 6.18 -6.71 5.43
CA LEU A 49 6.74 -7.48 6.53
C LEU A 49 8.17 -7.94 6.22
N ALA A 50 8.44 -8.33 4.96
CA ALA A 50 9.77 -8.73 4.52
C ALA A 50 9.93 -8.56 3.00
N LEU A 51 11.17 -8.37 2.55
CA LEU A 51 11.56 -8.53 1.15
C LEU A 51 12.06 -9.96 0.96
N LEU A 52 11.59 -10.64 -0.08
CA LEU A 52 11.91 -12.03 -0.38
C LEU A 52 12.72 -12.10 -1.67
N GLY A 53 13.81 -12.86 -1.65
CA GLY A 53 14.67 -13.06 -2.80
C GLY A 53 16.11 -13.34 -2.39
N ASP A 54 16.93 -13.75 -3.36
CA ASP A 54 18.36 -13.98 -3.20
C ASP A 54 19.12 -13.22 -4.29
N GLY A 55 19.93 -12.24 -3.88
CA GLY A 55 20.58 -11.26 -4.77
C GLY A 55 19.64 -10.24 -5.44
N HIS A 56 18.38 -10.61 -5.71
CA HIS A 56 17.34 -9.74 -6.28
C HIS A 56 16.00 -9.97 -5.57
N VAL A 57 15.22 -8.89 -5.37
CA VAL A 57 13.89 -8.98 -4.77
C VAL A 57 12.92 -9.64 -5.77
N ARG A 58 12.35 -10.78 -5.38
CA ARG A 58 11.31 -11.50 -6.13
C ARG A 58 9.90 -11.13 -5.67
N ALA A 59 9.75 -10.81 -4.39
CA ALA A 59 8.44 -10.55 -3.78
C ALA A 59 8.57 -9.74 -2.49
N VAL A 60 7.44 -9.15 -2.08
CA VAL A 60 7.25 -8.54 -0.77
C VAL A 60 6.26 -9.40 0.01
N ARG A 61 6.68 -9.94 1.16
CA ARG A 61 5.74 -10.47 2.15
C ARG A 61 5.03 -9.30 2.80
N ALA A 62 3.71 -9.29 2.78
CA ALA A 62 2.87 -8.23 3.32
C ALA A 62 1.81 -8.81 4.26
N GLY A 63 1.29 -8.00 5.17
CA GLY A 63 0.20 -8.38 6.09
C GLY A 63 -0.94 -7.38 6.03
N ARG A 64 -2.17 -7.85 6.27
CA ARG A 64 -3.35 -6.97 6.37
C ARG A 64 -3.42 -6.29 7.73
N LEU A 65 -4.06 -5.13 7.72
CA LEU A 65 -4.29 -4.30 8.86
C LEU A 65 -5.79 -4.04 8.99
N ARG A 66 -6.20 -3.61 10.18
CA ARG A 66 -7.45 -2.88 10.40
C ARG A 66 -7.15 -1.56 11.07
N LEU A 67 -8.06 -0.60 10.97
CA LEU A 67 -7.98 0.60 11.79
C LEU A 67 -8.52 0.28 13.20
N GLY A 68 -7.76 0.67 14.20
CA GLY A 68 -8.18 0.64 15.59
C GLY A 68 -9.22 1.73 15.91
N PRO A 69 -9.62 1.86 17.19
CA PRO A 69 -10.47 2.95 17.63
C PRO A 69 -9.80 4.31 17.36
N ARG A 70 -10.62 5.37 17.27
CA ARG A 70 -10.11 6.75 17.23
C ARG A 70 -9.56 7.10 18.60
N ASP A 71 -8.35 7.65 18.63
CA ASP A 71 -7.78 8.27 19.82
C ASP A 71 -8.34 9.69 20.04
N ALA A 72 -7.90 10.35 21.13
CA ALA A 72 -8.32 11.72 21.46
C ALA A 72 -7.94 12.77 20.40
N SER A 73 -7.01 12.47 19.49
CA SER A 73 -6.67 13.31 18.34
C SER A 73 -7.54 13.04 17.11
N GLY A 74 -8.47 12.08 17.20
CA GLY A 74 -9.30 11.60 16.10
C GLY A 74 -8.57 10.64 15.16
N ARG A 75 -7.30 10.31 15.42
CA ARG A 75 -6.50 9.42 14.59
C ARG A 75 -6.81 7.97 14.94
N GLN A 76 -6.82 7.12 13.91
CA GLN A 76 -6.89 5.67 14.09
C GLN A 76 -5.51 5.07 13.87
N ALA A 77 -5.06 4.25 14.82
CA ALA A 77 -3.83 3.47 14.69
C ALA A 77 -4.10 2.22 13.83
N PRO A 78 -3.26 1.92 12.82
CA PRO A 78 -3.32 0.63 12.14
C PRO A 78 -2.92 -0.50 13.09
N VAL A 79 -3.68 -1.58 13.09
CA VAL A 79 -3.45 -2.78 13.92
C VAL A 79 -3.31 -4.00 13.00
N PRO A 80 -2.25 -4.81 13.12
CA PRO A 80 -2.09 -6.03 12.34
C PRO A 80 -3.24 -7.01 12.52
N LEU A 81 -3.57 -7.72 11.44
CA LEU A 81 -4.48 -8.87 11.45
C LEU A 81 -3.66 -10.15 11.35
N PRO A 82 -3.43 -10.89 12.46
CA PRO A 82 -2.66 -12.13 12.42
C PRO A 82 -3.23 -13.15 11.43
N GLY A 83 -2.37 -13.91 10.76
CA GLY A 83 -2.78 -14.96 9.82
C GLY A 83 -3.27 -14.45 8.46
N THR A 84 -3.08 -13.16 8.15
CA THR A 84 -3.50 -12.56 6.87
C THR A 84 -2.34 -12.20 5.96
N ASP A 85 -1.18 -12.81 6.21
CA ASP A 85 0.03 -12.61 5.43
C ASP A 85 -0.15 -13.12 4.00
N PHE A 86 0.47 -12.42 3.04
CA PHE A 86 0.48 -12.80 1.64
C PHE A 86 1.76 -12.30 0.95
N GLU A 87 2.09 -12.88 -0.20
CA GLU A 87 3.21 -12.43 -1.03
C GLU A 87 2.70 -11.63 -2.23
N LEU A 88 3.39 -10.54 -2.53
CA LEU A 88 3.21 -9.76 -3.75
C LEU A 88 4.50 -9.85 -4.58
N PRO A 89 4.45 -10.39 -5.81
CA PRO A 89 5.60 -10.41 -6.71
C PRO A 89 5.93 -9.01 -7.25
#